data_AF-V8CXK6-F1
#
_entry.id   AF-V8CXK6-F1
#
_cell.length_a   1.000
_cell.length_b   1.000
_cell.length_c   1.000
_cell.angle_alpha   90.00
_cell.angle_beta   90.00
_cell.angle_gamma   90.00
#
_symmetry.space_group_name_H-M   'P 1'
#
loop_
_entity.id
_entity.type
_entity.pdbx_description
1 polymer ?
#
loop_
_entity_poly.entity_id
_entity_poly.type
_entity_poly.pdbx_seq_one_letter_code
_entity_poly.pdbx_strand_id
1 'polypeptide(L)'
;MYKPGEALKPSAFHKKLAKVMADMLSAVDELAGDLALELETLMASGSTTVDEPRESERGNEQAVAQVKVVRSLPNYALAADTNGQRGLIPALVVRDLLVKEGRIEAGDFIDVDDYLAVGDELDVAVVEADDALIFHPAALPAAGKQ
;
A
#
# COMPACT_ATOMS: atom_id res chain seq x y z
N MET A 1 45.98 -24.31 11.54
CA MET A 1 46.07 -22.92 12.02
C MET A 1 45.63 -21.99 10.89
N TYR A 2 44.49 -21.31 11.04
CA TYR A 2 44.03 -20.24 10.16
C TYR A 2 44.63 -18.92 10.69
N LYS A 3 45.29 -18.13 9.86
CA LYS A 3 45.79 -16.80 10.23
C LYS A 3 44.68 -15.77 9.97
N PRO A 4 44.06 -15.16 11.00
CA PRO A 4 43.08 -14.11 10.79
C PRO A 4 43.82 -12.79 10.59
N GLY A 5 43.64 -12.16 9.42
CA GLY A 5 44.18 -10.81 9.18
C GLY A 5 44.57 -10.47 7.74
N GLU A 6 44.58 -11.43 6.81
CA GLU A 6 44.84 -11.12 5.40
C GLU A 6 43.49 -10.86 4.69
N ALA A 7 43.25 -9.62 4.26
CA ALA A 7 42.04 -9.26 3.52
C ALA A 7 41.93 -10.18 2.29
N LEU A 8 40.90 -11.04 2.28
CA LEU A 8 40.63 -11.96 1.18
C LEU A 8 40.43 -11.13 -0.09
N LYS A 9 41.47 -11.07 -0.94
CA LYS A 9 41.41 -10.33 -2.20
C LYS A 9 40.30 -10.95 -3.07
N PRO A 10 39.36 -10.14 -3.61
CA PRO A 10 38.29 -10.66 -4.43
C PRO A 10 38.86 -11.45 -5.62
N SER A 11 38.57 -12.76 -5.66
CA SER A 11 38.95 -13.60 -6.80
C SER A 11 38.10 -13.25 -8.04
N ALA A 12 38.53 -13.70 -9.23
CA ALA A 12 37.80 -13.47 -10.48
C ALA A 12 36.33 -13.97 -10.42
N PHE A 13 36.08 -15.04 -9.66
CA PHE A 13 34.74 -15.53 -9.38
C PHE A 13 33.90 -14.51 -8.60
N HIS A 14 34.45 -13.93 -7.53
CA HIS A 14 33.75 -12.91 -6.73
C HIS A 14 33.41 -11.68 -7.56
N LYS A 15 34.31 -11.26 -8.46
CA LYS A 15 34.06 -10.13 -9.38
C LYS A 15 32.97 -10.44 -10.40
N LYS A 16 32.95 -11.65 -10.96
CA LYS A 16 31.91 -12.08 -11.89
C LYS A 16 30.54 -12.18 -11.20
N LEU A 17 30.50 -12.74 -9.99
CA LEU A 17 29.28 -12.82 -9.19
C LEU A 17 28.78 -11.42 -8.78
N ALA A 18 29.67 -10.54 -8.34
CA ALA A 18 29.33 -9.15 -8.02
C ALA A 18 28.74 -8.42 -9.24
N LYS A 19 29.30 -8.67 -10.45
CA LYS A 19 28.74 -8.12 -11.68
C LYS A 19 27.33 -8.63 -11.96
N VAL A 20 27.09 -9.94 -11.85
CA VAL A 20 25.75 -10.52 -12.06
C VAL A 20 24.73 -9.96 -11.06
N MET A 21 25.11 -9.81 -9.78
CA MET A 21 24.22 -9.21 -8.78
C MET A 21 23.95 -7.72 -9.06
N ALA A 22 24.95 -6.98 -9.54
CA ALA A 22 24.77 -5.60 -9.96
C ALA A 22 23.82 -5.50 -11.16
N ASP A 23 23.98 -6.37 -12.17
CA ASP A 23 23.12 -6.42 -13.35
C ASP A 23 21.66 -6.76 -12.96
N MET A 24 21.46 -7.68 -12.00
CA MET A 24 20.13 -8.00 -11.46
C MET A 24 19.50 -6.83 -10.70
N LEU A 25 20.29 -6.13 -9.87
CA LEU A 25 19.81 -4.95 -9.14
C LEU A 25 19.43 -3.81 -10.10
N SER A 26 20.19 -3.60 -11.17
CA SER A 26 19.85 -2.63 -12.21
C SER A 26 18.54 -2.99 -12.92
N ALA A 27 18.31 -4.26 -13.26
CA ALA A 27 17.05 -4.68 -13.86
C ALA A 27 15.83 -4.46 -12.94
N VAL A 28 16.01 -4.60 -11.62
CA VAL A 28 14.96 -4.30 -10.63
C VAL A 28 14.69 -2.79 -10.55
N ASP A 29 15.74 -1.96 -10.60
CA ASP A 29 15.63 -0.50 -10.57
C ASP A 29 14.92 0.04 -11.82
N GLU A 30 15.22 -0.52 -12.99
CA GLU A 30 14.52 -0.20 -14.24
C GLU A 30 13.02 -0.54 -14.15
N LEU A 31 12.68 -1.74 -13.67
CA LEU A 31 11.27 -2.13 -13.48
C LEU A 31 10.53 -1.23 -12.48
N ALA A 32 11.22 -0.79 -11.43
CA ALA A 32 10.66 0.15 -10.46
C ALA A 32 10.40 1.53 -11.09
N GLY A 33 11.28 1.98 -11.99
CA GLY A 33 11.10 3.21 -12.75
C GLY A 33 9.92 3.13 -13.72
N ASP A 34 9.78 2.02 -14.45
CA ASP A 34 8.65 1.79 -15.36
C ASP A 34 7.32 1.78 -14.60
N LEU A 35 7.27 1.09 -13.45
CA LEU A 35 6.09 1.07 -12.57
C LEU A 35 5.74 2.47 -12.05
N ALA A 36 6.74 3.28 -11.68
CA ALA A 36 6.51 4.65 -11.23
C ALA A 36 5.93 5.54 -12.33
N LEU A 37 6.39 5.38 -13.58
CA LEU A 37 5.84 6.08 -14.74
C LEU A 37 4.41 5.62 -15.07
N GLU A 38 4.13 4.32 -14.97
CA GLU A 38 2.77 3.78 -15.12
C GLU A 38 1.83 4.35 -14.06
N LEU A 39 2.27 4.43 -12.79
CA LEU A 39 1.52 5.08 -11.72
C LEU A 39 1.28 6.57 -11.98
N GLU A 40 2.30 7.31 -12.43
CA GLU A 40 2.17 8.72 -12.76
C GLU A 40 1.21 8.96 -13.93
N THR A 41 1.21 8.09 -14.95
CA THR A 41 0.27 8.18 -16.08
C THR A 41 -1.16 7.83 -15.70
N LEU A 42 -1.37 6.87 -14.78
CA LEU A 42 -2.68 6.59 -14.18
C LEU A 42 -3.19 7.77 -13.34
N MET A 43 -2.31 8.40 -12.54
CA MET A 43 -2.65 9.60 -11.77
C MET A 43 -2.90 10.83 -12.66
N ALA A 44 -2.13 11.01 -13.73
CA ALA A 44 -2.29 12.12 -14.68
C ALA A 44 -3.54 11.96 -15.57
N SER A 45 -3.90 10.73 -15.91
CA SER A 45 -5.17 10.41 -16.59
C SER A 45 -6.38 10.55 -15.65
N GLY A 46 -6.14 10.61 -14.34
CA GLY A 46 -7.09 10.98 -13.30
C GLY A 46 -7.28 12.48 -13.09
N SER A 47 -6.93 13.33 -14.06
CA SER A 47 -7.30 14.76 -14.04
C SER A 47 -8.79 14.93 -14.31
N THR A 48 -9.59 14.73 -13.27
CA THR A 48 -10.88 15.41 -13.13
C THR A 48 -10.75 16.25 -11.87
N THR A 49 -10.58 17.55 -12.09
CA THR A 49 -11.07 18.66 -11.27
C THR A 49 -11.31 18.37 -9.79
N VAL A 50 -10.72 19.22 -8.95
CA VAL A 50 -11.30 19.61 -7.67
C VAL A 50 -12.73 20.13 -7.94
N ASP A 51 -13.70 19.23 -8.05
CA ASP A 51 -15.10 19.50 -7.86
C ASP A 51 -15.33 19.18 -6.38
N GLU A 52 -15.88 20.15 -5.66
CA GLU A 52 -16.60 19.88 -4.42
C GLU A 52 -17.41 18.59 -4.59
N PRO A 53 -17.65 17.78 -3.54
CA PRO A 53 -18.42 16.56 -3.68
C PRO A 53 -19.87 16.90 -4.08
N ARG A 54 -20.10 17.05 -5.38
CA ARG A 54 -21.40 16.94 -6.00
C ARG A 54 -21.74 15.48 -5.95
N GLU A 55 -22.59 15.18 -4.98
CA GLU A 55 -23.64 14.17 -5.06
C GLU A 55 -23.96 13.86 -6.53
N SER A 56 -23.31 12.83 -7.05
CA SER A 56 -23.69 12.18 -8.27
C SER A 56 -24.17 10.80 -7.89
N GLU A 57 -25.42 10.80 -7.43
CA GLU A 57 -26.30 9.65 -7.47
C GLU A 57 -26.30 9.07 -8.90
N ARG A 58 -25.48 8.06 -9.14
CA ARG A 58 -25.76 6.99 -10.10
C ARG A 58 -25.44 5.67 -9.42
N GLY A 59 -26.49 4.92 -9.14
CA GLY A 59 -26.44 3.69 -8.37
C GLY A 59 -25.58 2.63 -9.03
N ASN A 60 -24.36 2.47 -8.54
CA ASN A 60 -23.90 1.15 -8.14
C ASN A 60 -24.09 1.12 -6.63
N GLU A 61 -24.90 0.19 -6.14
CA GLU A 61 -24.87 -0.21 -4.73
C GLU A 61 -23.42 -0.57 -4.43
N GLN A 62 -22.64 0.35 -3.84
CA GLN A 62 -21.34 0.03 -3.28
C GLN A 62 -21.64 -1.03 -2.24
N ALA A 63 -21.33 -2.29 -2.56
CA ALA A 63 -21.57 -3.39 -1.66
C ALA A 63 -20.75 -3.09 -0.40
N VAL A 64 -21.47 -2.66 0.65
CA VAL A 64 -20.87 -2.45 1.97
C VAL A 64 -20.66 -3.85 2.53
N ALA A 65 -19.39 -4.24 2.61
CA ALA A 65 -18.98 -5.51 3.18
C ALA A 65 -18.39 -5.25 4.57
N GLN A 66 -18.70 -6.14 5.51
CA GLN A 66 -18.03 -6.13 6.80
C GLN A 66 -16.76 -6.98 6.69
N VAL A 67 -15.60 -6.34 6.80
CA VAL A 67 -14.32 -7.03 6.68
C VAL A 67 -13.54 -6.97 7.98
N LYS A 68 -12.73 -7.99 8.21
CA LYS A 68 -11.82 -8.08 9.35
C LYS A 68 -10.38 -7.90 8.89
N VAL A 69 -9.65 -7.00 9.53
CA VAL A 69 -8.22 -6.80 9.25
C VAL A 69 -7.45 -8.06 9.66
N VAL A 70 -6.82 -8.72 8.69
CA VAL A 70 -6.03 -9.94 8.88
C VAL A 70 -4.56 -9.62 9.07
N ARG A 71 -4.09 -8.55 8.42
CA ARG A 71 -2.70 -8.11 8.48
C ARG A 71 -2.64 -6.61 8.34
N SER A 72 -1.78 -5.97 9.13
CA SER A 72 -1.48 -4.55 8.99
C SER A 72 0.02 -4.37 8.78
N LEU A 73 0.39 -3.46 7.89
CA LEU A 73 1.75 -3.07 7.53
C LEU A 73 1.79 -1.54 7.37
N PRO A 74 2.96 -0.89 7.46
CA PRO A 74 3.06 0.57 7.37
C PRO A 74 2.37 1.19 6.15
N ASN A 75 2.48 0.53 4.99
CA ASN A 75 1.96 1.09 3.73
C ASN A 75 0.53 0.63 3.38
N TYR A 76 0.04 -0.45 3.99
CA TYR A 76 -1.27 -1.01 3.68
C TYR A 76 -1.74 -2.02 4.73
N ALA A 77 -3.06 -2.19 4.83
CA ALA A 77 -3.67 -3.30 5.55
C ALA A 77 -4.33 -4.29 4.58
N LEU A 78 -4.38 -5.55 4.97
CA LEU A 78 -5.16 -6.59 4.31
C LEU A 78 -6.35 -6.93 5.20
N ALA A 79 -7.53 -6.88 4.63
CA ALA A 79 -8.75 -7.32 5.29
C ALA A 79 -9.38 -8.47 4.52
N ALA A 80 -10.20 -9.25 5.22
CA ALA A 80 -10.97 -10.33 4.62
C ALA A 80 -12.43 -10.25 5.04
N ASP A 81 -13.34 -10.45 4.09
CA ASP A 81 -14.76 -10.62 4.37
C ASP A 81 -15.03 -12.01 4.98
N THR A 82 -16.21 -12.19 5.56
CA THR A 82 -16.82 -13.45 6.01
C THR A 82 -16.76 -14.56 4.95
N ASN A 83 -16.79 -14.20 3.66
CA ASN A 83 -16.66 -15.13 2.54
C ASN A 83 -15.20 -15.52 2.22
N GLY A 84 -14.22 -15.00 2.96
CA GLY A 84 -12.79 -15.25 2.77
C GLY A 84 -12.17 -14.48 1.60
N GLN A 85 -12.93 -13.60 0.94
CA GLN A 85 -12.39 -12.67 -0.06
C GLN A 85 -11.47 -11.68 0.62
N ARG A 86 -10.24 -11.55 0.09
CA ARG A 86 -9.21 -10.67 0.64
C ARG A 86 -9.08 -9.44 -0.22
N GLY A 87 -8.97 -8.29 0.42
CA GLY A 87 -8.75 -7.02 -0.23
C GLY A 87 -7.76 -6.16 0.54
N LEU A 88 -7.26 -5.16 -0.16
CA LEU A 88 -6.25 -4.23 0.29
C LEU A 88 -6.92 -2.93 0.75
N ILE A 89 -6.48 -2.42 1.89
CA ILE A 89 -6.76 -1.07 2.36
C ILE A 89 -5.45 -0.27 2.21
N PRO A 90 -5.34 0.62 1.21
CA PRO A 90 -4.14 1.42 0.98
C PRO A 90 -3.94 2.49 2.07
N ALA A 91 -2.68 2.85 2.35
CA ALA A 91 -2.37 3.99 3.23
C ALA A 91 -3.00 5.30 2.79
N LEU A 92 -3.14 5.53 1.48
CA LEU A 92 -3.77 6.75 0.96
C LEU A 92 -5.23 6.89 1.44
N VAL A 93 -5.99 5.79 1.41
CA VAL A 93 -7.39 5.79 1.86
C VAL A 93 -7.48 6.03 3.36
N VAL A 94 -6.60 5.39 4.14
CA VAL A 94 -6.53 5.58 5.60
C VAL A 94 -6.17 7.02 5.93
N ARG A 95 -5.19 7.61 5.22
CA ARG A 95 -4.76 8.99 5.41
C ARG A 95 -5.89 9.96 5.11
N ASP A 96 -6.57 9.79 3.99
CA ASP A 96 -7.66 10.69 3.60
C ASP A 96 -8.81 10.66 4.62
N LEU A 97 -9.08 9.50 5.24
CA LEU A 97 -10.02 9.38 6.35
C LEU A 97 -9.51 10.10 7.61
N LEU A 98 -8.25 9.92 7.99
CA LEU A 98 -7.67 10.61 9.15
C LEU A 98 -7.66 12.13 8.99
N VAL A 99 -7.39 12.62 7.77
CA VAL A 99 -7.48 14.06 7.44
C VAL A 99 -8.92 14.54 7.55
N LYS A 100 -9.88 13.77 7.03
CA LYS A 100 -11.32 14.09 7.13
C LYS A 100 -11.82 14.09 8.57
N GLU A 101 -11.29 13.21 9.41
CA GLU A 101 -11.53 13.17 10.86
C GLU A 101 -10.77 14.25 11.64
N GLY A 102 -9.86 15.01 10.99
CA GLY A 102 -9.06 16.05 11.62
C GLY A 102 -7.98 15.52 12.58
N ARG A 103 -7.57 14.25 12.43
CA ARG A 103 -6.56 13.60 13.27
C ARG A 103 -5.13 13.90 12.82
N ILE A 104 -4.93 14.19 11.54
CA ILE A 104 -3.65 14.52 10.90
C ILE A 104 -3.84 15.61 9.85
N GLU A 105 -2.75 16.22 9.38
CA GLU A 105 -2.77 17.15 8.24
C GLU A 105 -2.54 16.40 6.91
N ALA A 106 -3.01 16.96 5.79
CA ALA A 106 -2.92 16.33 4.47
C ALA A 106 -1.48 16.06 3.98
N GLY A 107 -0.48 16.73 4.58
CA GLY A 107 0.94 16.55 4.29
C GLY A 107 1.63 15.50 5.16
N ASP A 108 0.94 14.95 6.17
CA ASP A 108 1.56 14.03 7.11
C ASP A 108 1.72 12.63 6.52
N PHE A 109 2.85 12.01 6.85
CA PHE A 109 3.08 10.59 6.62
C PHE A 109 2.43 9.80 7.73
N ILE A 110 1.79 8.68 7.37
CA ILE A 110 1.18 7.76 8.33
C ILE A 110 1.73 6.35 8.14
N ASP A 111 1.83 5.63 9.23
CA ASP A 111 2.02 4.19 9.25
C ASP A 111 0.65 3.55 9.54
N VAL A 112 0.13 2.76 8.60
CA VAL A 112 -1.23 2.20 8.69
C VAL A 112 -1.39 1.26 9.89
N ASP A 113 -0.32 0.59 10.32
CA ASP A 113 -0.32 -0.30 11.48
C ASP A 113 -0.48 0.39 12.84
N ASP A 114 -0.33 1.71 12.89
CA ASP A 114 -0.70 2.52 14.05
C ASP A 114 -2.22 2.72 14.16
N TYR A 115 -2.92 2.71 13.02
CA TYR A 115 -4.35 3.05 12.94
C TYR A 115 -5.26 1.84 12.75
N LEU A 116 -4.74 0.76 12.15
CA LEU A 116 -5.47 -0.47 11.88
C LEU A 116 -4.76 -1.64 12.53
N ALA A 117 -5.41 -2.28 13.50
CA ALA A 117 -4.91 -3.47 14.17
C ALA A 117 -5.47 -4.74 13.53
N VAL A 118 -4.71 -5.83 13.64
CA VAL A 118 -5.20 -7.16 13.26
C VAL A 118 -6.35 -7.53 14.19
N GLY A 119 -7.49 -7.85 13.59
CA GLY A 119 -8.73 -8.17 14.30
C GLY A 119 -9.80 -7.09 14.23
N ASP A 120 -9.45 -5.88 13.79
CA ASP A 120 -10.42 -4.79 13.63
C ASP A 120 -11.46 -5.12 12.57
N GLU A 121 -12.71 -4.79 12.86
CA GLU A 121 -13.86 -5.01 11.98
C GLU A 121 -14.28 -3.67 11.41
N LEU A 122 -14.33 -3.58 10.08
CA LEU A 122 -14.56 -2.35 9.33
C LEU A 122 -15.68 -2.56 8.32
N ASP A 123 -16.57 -1.57 8.22
CA ASP A 123 -17.49 -1.47 7.10
C ASP A 123 -16.77 -0.82 5.94
N VAL A 124 -16.60 -1.58 4.85
CA VAL A 124 -15.85 -1.13 3.66
C VAL A 124 -16.74 -1.16 2.43
N ALA A 125 -16.60 -0.13 1.59
CA ALA A 125 -17.06 -0.17 0.22
C ALA A 125 -16.05 -0.98 -0.60
N VAL A 126 -16.52 -2.01 -1.30
CA VAL A 126 -15.69 -2.82 -2.18
C VAL A 126 -15.60 -2.15 -3.55
N VAL A 127 -14.38 -1.86 -3.97
CA VAL A 127 -14.06 -1.37 -5.31
C VAL A 127 -13.20 -2.43 -5.99
N GLU A 128 -13.75 -3.07 -7.01
CA GLU A 128 -12.97 -3.97 -7.88
C GLU A 128 -12.09 -3.12 -8.80
N ALA A 129 -10.78 -3.20 -8.60
CA ALA A 129 -9.79 -2.71 -9.55
C ALA A 129 -9.25 -3.91 -10.36
N ASP A 130 -8.70 -3.63 -11.55
CA ASP A 130 -8.39 -4.62 -12.59
C ASP A 130 -7.58 -5.85 -12.11
N ASP A 131 -6.73 -5.70 -11.08
CA ASP A 131 -5.90 -6.79 -10.52
C ASP A 131 -6.07 -7.02 -9.00
N ALA A 132 -6.90 -6.25 -8.30
CA ALA A 132 -7.07 -6.37 -6.85
C ALA A 132 -8.40 -5.82 -6.32
N LEU A 133 -8.91 -6.45 -5.26
CA LEU A 133 -10.01 -5.93 -4.46
C LEU A 133 -9.49 -4.81 -3.55
N ILE A 134 -9.96 -3.58 -3.76
CA ILE A 134 -9.65 -2.43 -2.92
C ILE A 134 -10.83 -2.20 -1.97
N PHE A 135 -10.52 -2.17 -0.68
CA PHE A 135 -11.49 -1.91 0.36
C PHE A 135 -11.35 -0.46 0.84
N HIS A 136 -12.44 0.30 0.71
CA HIS A 136 -12.53 1.67 1.19
C HIS A 136 -13.33 1.71 2.49
N PRO A 137 -12.68 1.76 3.66
CA PRO A 137 -13.39 1.89 4.94
C PRO A 137 -14.21 3.18 5.00
N ALA A 138 -15.42 3.10 5.55
CA ALA A 138 -16.28 4.26 5.76
C ALA A 138 -15.81 5.11 6.96
N ALA A 139 -15.23 4.46 7.98
CA ALA A 139 -14.67 5.08 9.16
C ALA A 139 -13.51 4.22 9.70
N LEU A 140 -12.57 4.87 10.39
CA LEU A 140 -11.50 4.16 11.09
C LEU A 140 -11.90 3.85 12.53
N PRO A 141 -11.30 2.83 13.17
CA PRO A 141 -11.52 2.57 14.58
C PRO A 141 -11.09 3.79 15.41
N ALA A 142 -11.91 4.18 16.39
CA ALA A 142 -11.56 5.25 17.31
C ALA A 142 -10.31 4.92 18.16
N ALA A 143 -9.98 3.63 18.30
CA ALA A 143 -8.79 3.14 18.96
C ALA A 143 -7.73 2.76 17.92
N GLY A 144 -6.87 3.71 17.54
CA GLY A 144 -5.55 3.33 17.01
C GLY A 144 -4.77 2.61 18.12
N LYS A 145 -3.80 1.79 17.75
CA LYS A 145 -2.85 1.24 18.72
C LYS A 145 -2.08 2.43 19.32
N GLN A 146 -2.45 2.83 20.53
CA GLN A 146 -1.57 3.65 21.37
C GLN A 146 -0.42 2.81 21.91
#